data_AF-A0A1H6N4L9-F1
#
_entry.id   AF-A0A1H6N4L9-F1
#
_cell.length_a   1.000
_cell.length_b   1.000
_cell.length_c   1.000
_cell.angle_alpha   90.00
_cell.angle_beta   90.00
_cell.angle_gamma   90.00
#
_symmetry.space_group_name_H-M   'P 1'
#
loop_
_entity.id
_entity.type
_entity.pdbx_description
1 polymer ?
#
loop_
_entity_poly.entity_id
_entity_poly.type
_entity_poly.pdbx_seq_one_letter_code
_entity_poly.pdbx_strand_id
1 'polypeptide(L)' 'MSDVHSCPTCNARAKKIIDPQSGEPRLKALQDDEVAAKVVQLKLMLQKEKQRNEQLKTRLAELEQHN' A
#
# COMPACT_ATOMS: atom_id res chain seq x y z
N MET A 1 -1.64 -4.00 6.36
CA MET A 1 -0.39 -3.38 5.86
C MET A 1 0.65 -4.48 5.84
N SER A 2 1.35 -4.68 4.73
CA SER A 2 2.35 -5.75 4.63
C SER A 2 3.43 -5.54 5.70
N ASP A 3 3.68 -6.55 6.53
CA ASP A 3 4.69 -6.50 7.59
C ASP A 3 6.10 -6.63 6.95
N VAL A 4 6.60 -5.49 6.43
CA VAL A 4 7.86 -5.38 5.70
C VAL A 4 8.99 -5.06 6.68
N HIS A 5 9.98 -5.93 6.71
CA HIS A 5 11.17 -5.86 7.55
C HIS A 5 12.43 -5.70 6.70
N SER A 6 13.52 -5.27 7.34
CA SER A 6 14.86 -5.40 6.78
C SER A 6 15.48 -6.69 7.29
N CYS A 7 16.05 -7.49 6.39
CA CYS A 7 16.80 -8.69 6.77
C CYS A 7 18.02 -8.29 7.61
N PRO A 8 18.24 -8.86 8.80
CA PRO A 8 19.39 -8.51 9.64
C PRO A 8 20.73 -8.93 9.04
N THR A 9 20.73 -9.89 8.10
CA THR A 9 21.95 -10.44 7.50
C THR A 9 22.38 -9.67 6.24
N CYS A 10 21.44 -9.32 5.37
CA CYS A 10 21.74 -8.69 4.07
C CYS A 10 21.05 -7.34 3.85
N ASN A 11 20.32 -6.83 4.83
CA ASN A 11 19.55 -5.57 4.79
C ASN A 11 18.50 -5.47 3.66
N ALA A 12 18.24 -6.57 2.93
CA ALA A 12 17.19 -6.62 1.92
C ALA A 12 15.80 -6.46 2.55
N ARG A 13 14.87 -5.86 1.82
CA ARG A 13 13.46 -5.78 2.25
C ARG A 13 12.80 -7.14 2.08
N ALA A 14 12.14 -7.60 3.14
CA ALA A 14 11.49 -8.89 3.20
C ALA A 14 10.15 -8.78 3.91
N LYS A 15 9.22 -9.68 3.61
CA LYS A 15 8.01 -9.87 4.40
C LYS A 15 8.22 -11.00 5.41
N LYS A 16 7.62 -10.87 6.58
CA LYS A 16 7.55 -11.96 7.54
C LYS A 16 6.49 -12.97 7.07
N ILE A 17 6.85 -14.24 6.99
CA ILE A 17 5.95 -15.36 6.71
C ILE A 17 6.03 -16.36 7.87
N ILE A 18 4.99 -17.14 8.08
CA ILE A 18 5.04 -18.29 8.98
C ILE A 18 5.36 -19.51 8.14
N ASP A 19 6.38 -20.26 8.54
CA ASP A 19 6.69 -21.53 7.89
C ASP A 19 5.58 -22.54 8.18
N PRO A 20 4.94 -23.13 7.16
CA PRO A 20 3.81 -24.04 7.36
C PRO A 20 4.22 -25.38 7.98
N GLN A 21 5.50 -25.75 7.94
CA GLN A 21 6.01 -27.00 8.51
C GLN A 21 6.49 -26.82 9.95
N SER A 22 7.25 -25.75 10.23
CA SER A 22 7.81 -25.52 11.57
C SER A 22 6.95 -24.61 12.45
N GLY A 23 6.02 -23.85 11.88
CA GLY A 23 5.25 -22.82 12.60
C GLY A 23 6.07 -21.59 12.99
N GLU A 24 7.36 -21.55 12.64
CA GLU A 24 8.25 -20.46 13.01
C GLU A 24 8.21 -19.32 12.00
N PRO A 25 8.44 -18.06 12.44
CA PRO A 25 8.53 -16.94 11.54
C PRO A 25 9.81 -16.97 10.70
N ARG A 26 9.67 -16.75 9.39
CA ARG A 26 10.78 -16.60 8.44
C ARG A 26 10.65 -15.31 7.65
N LEU A 27 11.79 -14.81 7.17
CA LEU A 27 11.82 -13.67 6.25
C LEU A 27 11.84 -14.18 4.81
N LYS A 28 10.86 -13.74 4.01
CA LYS A 28 10.81 -13.99 2.57
C LYS A 28 11.11 -12.70 1.83
N ALA A 29 12.15 -12.71 0.99
CA ALA A 29 12.50 -11.57 0.15
C ALA A 29 11.29 -11.11 -0.68
N LEU A 30 11.12 -9.79 -0.78
CA LEU A 30 10.15 -9.21 -1.71
C LEU A 30 10.67 -9.38 -3.14
N GLN A 31 9.78 -9.83 -4.03
CA GLN A 31 10.09 -10.00 -5.44
C GLN A 31 9.58 -8.80 -6.24
N ASP A 32 10.22 -8.50 -7.37
CA ASP A 32 9.92 -7.34 -8.20
C ASP A 32 8.46 -7.32 -8.66
N ASP A 33 7.90 -8.48 -9.05
CA ASP A 33 6.50 -8.59 -9.47
C ASP A 33 5.52 -8.28 -8.33
N GLU A 34 5.82 -8.74 -7.11
CA GLU A 34 5.00 -8.43 -5.93
C GLU A 34 5.02 -6.91 -5.62
N VAL A 35 6.19 -6.28 -5.78
CA VAL A 35 6.36 -4.83 -5.59
C VAL A 35 5.62 -4.05 -6.68
N ALA A 36 5.77 -4.45 -7.95
CA ALA A 36 5.12 -3.83 -9.09
C ALA A 36 3.59 -3.87 -8.96
N ALA A 37 3.03 -5.03 -8.58
CA ALA A 37 1.60 -5.17 -8.33
C ALA A 37 1.11 -4.22 -7.23
N LYS A 38 1.87 -4.06 -6.14
CA LYS A 38 1.53 -3.13 -5.05
C LYS A 38 1.60 -1.67 -5.49
N VAL A 39 2.60 -1.31 -6.30
CA VAL A 39 2.71 0.04 -6.88
C VAL A 39 1.51 0.36 -7.75
N VAL A 40 1.05 -0.58 -8.58
CA VAL A 40 -0.17 -0.40 -9.40
C VAL A 40 -1.40 -0.19 -8.52
N GLN A 41 -1.58 -1.01 -7.47
CA GLN A 41 -2.68 -0.85 -6.51
C GLN A 41 -2.68 0.55 -5.87
N LEU A 42 -1.52 1.04 -5.45
CA LEU A 42 -1.39 2.37 -4.85
C LEU A 42 -1.72 3.51 -5.82
N LYS A 43 -1.30 3.40 -7.08
CA LYS A 43 -1.63 4.39 -8.13
C LYS A 43 -3.13 4.48 -8.37
N LEU A 44 -3.81 3.34 -8.46
CA LEU A 44 -5.26 3.28 -8.64
C LEU A 44 -6.01 3.90 -7.44
N MET A 45 -5.58 3.57 -6.22
CA MET A 45 -6.16 4.14 -5.00
C MET A 45 -5.98 5.66 -4.95
N LEU A 46 -4.77 6.15 -5.28
CA LEU A 46 -4.49 7.58 -5.34
C LEU A 46 -5.38 8.29 -6.37
N GLN A 47 -5.57 7.70 -7.55
CA GLN A 47 -6.43 8.27 -8.58
C GLN A 47 -7.88 8.37 -8.10
N LYS A 48 -8.40 7.33 -7.43
CA LYS A 48 -9.74 7.32 -6.86
C LYS A 48 -9.92 8.42 -5.80
N GLU A 49 -8.95 8.57 -4.89
CA GLU A 49 -9.03 9.59 -3.85
C GLU A 49 -8.90 11.01 -4.41
N LYS A 50 -8.12 11.21 -5.50
CA LYS A 50 -8.07 12.50 -6.21
C LYS A 50 -9.44 12.87 -6.78
N GLN A 51 -10.09 11.94 -7.48
CA GLN A 51 -11.43 12.16 -8.04
C GLN A 51 -12.46 12.46 -6.94
N ARG A 52 -12.41 11.72 -5.83
CA ARG A 52 -13.28 11.97 -4.67
C ARG A 52 -13.03 13.36 -4.08
N ASN A 53 -11.77 13.76 -3.92
CA ASN A 53 -11.43 15.09 -3.41
C ASN A 53 -11.89 16.21 -4.34
N GLU A 54 -11.76 16.04 -5.66
CA GLU A 54 -12.30 16.99 -6.64
C GLU A 54 -13.81 17.14 -6.51
N GLN A 55 -14.55 16.02 -6.44
CA GLN A 55 -16.00 16.04 -6.22
C GLN A 55 -16.39 16.73 -4.91
N LEU A 56 -15.65 16.49 -3.82
CA LEU A 56 -15.89 17.13 -2.53
C LEU A 56 -15.63 18.64 -2.60
N LYS A 57 -14.56 19.07 -3.27
CA LYS A 57 -14.26 20.50 -3.47
C LYS A 57 -15.35 21.20 -4.27
N THR A 58 -15.86 20.58 -5.34
CA THR A 58 -16.98 21.14 -6.11
C THR A 58 -18.21 21.31 -5.24
N ARG A 59 -18.61 20.28 -4.48
CA ARG A 59 -19.76 20.35 -3.58
C ARG A 59 -19.61 21.41 -2.48
N LEU A 60 -18.41 21.57 -1.94
CA LEU A 60 -18.14 22.62 -0.95
C LEU A 60 -18.30 24.01 -1.56
N ALA A 61 -17.76 24.24 -2.76
CA ALA A 61 -17.91 25.52 -3.46
C ALA A 61 -19.38 25.84 -3.78
N GLU A 62 -20.17 24.84 -4.19
CA GLU A 62 -21.62 25.00 -4.39
C GLU A 62 -22.34 25.40 -3.10
N LEU A 63 -22.01 24.76 -1.97
CA LEU A 63 -22.60 25.10 -0.66
C LEU A 63 -22.16 26.48 -0.16
N GLU A 64 -20.92 26.89 -0.41
CA GLU A 64 -20.41 28.22 -0.06
C GLU A 64 -21.07 29.33 -0.90
N GLN A 65 -21.49 29.05 -2.13
CA GLN A 65 -22.20 30.00 -2.99
C GLN A 65 -23.69 30.14 -2.65
N HIS A 66 -24.26 29.17 -1.94
CA HIS A 66 -25.67 29.12 -1.55
C HIS A 66 -25.95 29.49 -0.08
N ASN A 67 -24.91 29.84 0.69
CA ASN A 67 -24.97 30.46 2.02
C ASN A 67 -24.67 31.96 1.94
#